data_AF-A0A644SRG0-F1
#
_entry.id   AF-A0A644SRG0-F1
#
_cell.length_a   1.000
_cell.length_b   1.000
_cell.length_c   1.000
_cell.angle_alpha   90.00
_cell.angle_beta   90.00
_cell.angle_gamma   90.00
#
_symmetry.space_group_name_H-M   'P 1'
#
loop_
_entity.id
_entity.type
_entity.pdbx_description
1 polymer ?
#
loop_
_entity_poly.entity_id
_entity_poly.type
_entity_poly.pdbx_seq_one_letter_code
_entity_poly.pdbx_strand_id
1 'polypeptide(L)'
;MKDVKIEFRKPMYPVNPELMDYLEKNHRLTNIRFYYDDLLRFSDYMPVHDKEGKDTLWLNVYYPEFEHAEIEANLNKIYTLLHSDGDVDVLPFLKVDSIHFCTFGNSKPFRIRVRNILNDNYTNFYIKKADASRIYGLELEEILSPNRINFLLYKDTLIEEHILGIPGDVFIEKHLDHCSPQEKAQIAKEFVKFNERCLIGLLGDMRSYNYVVIPTHDFDQVVYRIRPIDFDQQCYEGSLKIYLPQYFKENKKMVEMVYDRLKPNSIEQYRKEVRSAIAKRASTDGRLPHLLEIMKRDEISKPEHVEELKAGLHKLTYSIQFKKCESMGEILETGLNFVIRNYKNSNIKK
;
A
#
# COMPACT_ATOMS: atom_id res chain seq x y z
N MET A 1 11.18 2.26 -23.61
CA MET A 1 10.01 1.46 -23.19
C MET A 1 8.74 2.30 -23.39
N LYS A 2 7.63 1.72 -23.88
CA LYS A 2 6.35 2.46 -23.96
C LYS A 2 5.75 2.54 -22.55
N ASP A 3 5.26 3.73 -22.21
CA ASP A 3 4.61 4.03 -20.93
C ASP A 3 3.36 3.17 -20.72
N VAL A 4 3.05 2.88 -19.45
CA VAL A 4 1.76 2.31 -19.07
C VAL A 4 0.82 3.44 -18.67
N LYS A 5 -0.38 3.44 -19.25
CA LYS A 5 -1.44 4.41 -18.94
C LYS A 5 -2.60 3.68 -18.27
N ILE A 6 -3.15 4.29 -17.24
CA ILE A 6 -4.42 3.89 -16.64
C ILE A 6 -5.48 4.75 -17.32
N GLU A 7 -6.33 4.12 -18.12
CA GLU A 7 -7.27 4.84 -18.99
C GLU A 7 -8.52 5.31 -18.22
N PHE A 8 -8.92 4.59 -17.18
CA PHE A 8 -10.15 4.87 -16.43
C PHE A 8 -9.92 4.81 -14.92
N ARG A 9 -10.56 5.72 -14.18
CA ARG A 9 -10.58 5.65 -12.72
C ARG A 9 -11.35 4.40 -12.28
N LYS A 10 -10.76 3.64 -11.35
CA LYS A 10 -11.41 2.50 -10.72
C LYS A 10 -12.67 2.94 -9.97
N PRO A 11 -13.83 2.27 -10.13
CA PRO A 11 -14.96 2.49 -9.23
C PRO A 11 -14.61 2.06 -7.80
N MET A 12 -15.36 2.57 -6.81
CA MET A 12 -15.22 2.08 -5.43
C MET A 12 -16.01 0.79 -5.27
N TYR A 13 -15.39 -0.22 -4.68
CA TYR A 13 -15.99 -1.52 -4.40
C TYR A 13 -16.37 -1.61 -2.92
N PRO A 14 -17.64 -1.91 -2.58
CA PRO A 14 -18.10 -1.93 -1.19
C PRO A 14 -17.48 -3.11 -0.42
N VAL A 15 -17.27 -2.92 0.87
CA VAL A 15 -16.83 -4.00 1.77
C VAL A 15 -18.03 -4.93 2.00
N ASN A 16 -17.95 -6.16 1.48
CA ASN A 16 -19.03 -7.13 1.61
C ASN A 16 -19.11 -7.75 3.03
N PRO A 17 -20.23 -8.40 3.41
CA PRO A 17 -20.39 -8.98 4.75
C PRO A 17 -19.33 -10.03 5.13
N GLU A 18 -18.94 -10.90 4.19
CA GLU A 18 -17.91 -11.92 4.45
C GLU A 18 -16.54 -11.27 4.77
N LEU A 19 -16.20 -10.19 4.07
CA LEU A 19 -14.99 -9.40 4.35
C LEU A 19 -15.10 -8.66 5.68
N MET A 20 -16.26 -8.12 6.05
CA MET A 20 -16.44 -7.52 7.38
C MET A 20 -16.26 -8.53 8.51
N ASP A 21 -16.83 -9.73 8.39
CA ASP A 21 -16.67 -10.79 9.38
C ASP A 21 -15.20 -11.22 9.50
N TYR A 22 -14.47 -11.27 8.39
CA TYR A 22 -13.03 -11.49 8.39
C TYR A 22 -12.30 -10.40 9.17
N LEU A 23 -12.60 -9.14 8.90
CA LEU A 23 -11.95 -7.99 9.54
C LEU A 23 -12.22 -7.96 11.05
N GLU A 24 -13.44 -8.30 11.48
CA GLU A 24 -13.79 -8.41 12.90
C GLU A 24 -12.95 -9.48 13.60
N LYS A 25 -12.87 -10.70 13.02
CA LYS A 25 -12.08 -11.82 13.55
C LYS A 25 -10.59 -11.52 13.64
N ASN A 26 -10.09 -10.59 12.83
CA ASN A 26 -8.69 -10.20 12.79
C ASN A 26 -8.42 -8.85 13.47
N HIS A 27 -9.35 -8.39 14.33
CA HIS A 27 -9.20 -7.16 15.13
C HIS A 27 -8.96 -5.89 14.30
N ARG A 28 -9.59 -5.81 13.11
CA ARG A 28 -9.52 -4.64 12.23
C ARG A 28 -10.70 -3.69 12.37
N LEU A 29 -11.72 -4.03 13.16
CA LEU A 29 -12.87 -3.16 13.38
C LEU A 29 -12.68 -2.28 14.62
N THR A 30 -13.19 -1.06 14.55
CA THR A 30 -13.31 -0.15 15.70
C THR A 30 -14.76 0.17 16.01
N ASN A 31 -15.04 0.54 17.26
CA ASN A 31 -16.36 0.96 17.73
C ASN A 31 -16.54 2.49 17.77
N ILE A 32 -15.53 3.28 17.36
CA ILE A 32 -15.64 4.74 17.31
C ILE A 32 -16.65 5.13 16.23
N ARG A 33 -17.72 5.80 16.65
CA ARG A 33 -18.77 6.32 15.77
C ARG A 33 -18.33 7.61 15.08
N PHE A 34 -17.38 7.49 14.16
CA PHE A 34 -16.85 8.60 13.38
C PHE A 34 -16.78 8.19 11.91
N TYR A 35 -17.52 8.90 11.07
CA TYR A 35 -17.65 8.63 9.65
C TYR A 35 -16.74 9.53 8.84
N TYR A 36 -16.31 9.05 7.68
CA TYR A 36 -15.64 9.88 6.69
C TYR A 36 -16.48 11.13 6.35
N ASP A 37 -17.80 10.99 6.25
CA ASP A 37 -18.70 12.11 5.91
C ASP A 37 -18.78 13.17 7.03
N ASP A 38 -18.40 12.85 8.29
CA ASP A 38 -18.27 13.85 9.36
C ASP A 38 -17.17 14.86 9.04
N LEU A 39 -16.08 14.42 8.41
CA LEU A 39 -14.98 15.29 7.99
C LEU A 39 -15.34 16.15 6.78
N LEU A 40 -16.35 15.79 5.99
CA LEU A 40 -16.78 16.60 4.84
C LEU A 40 -17.54 17.87 5.23
N ARG A 41 -17.89 18.05 6.50
CA ARG A 41 -18.62 19.22 7.01
C ARG A 41 -17.78 20.48 7.20
N PHE A 42 -16.54 20.52 6.71
CA PHE A 42 -15.70 21.71 6.83
C PHE A 42 -16.34 22.92 6.16
N SER A 43 -16.20 24.10 6.77
CA SER A 43 -16.82 25.34 6.31
C SER A 43 -15.87 26.27 5.55
N ASP A 44 -14.56 26.07 5.70
CA ASP A 44 -13.54 26.86 5.01
C ASP A 44 -12.31 26.00 4.71
N TYR A 45 -11.46 26.46 3.79
CA TYR A 45 -10.23 25.78 3.43
C TYR A 45 -9.15 26.70 2.85
N MET A 46 -7.89 26.27 2.94
CA MET A 46 -6.75 26.95 2.32
C MET A 46 -5.86 25.95 1.58
N PRO A 47 -5.38 26.27 0.35
CA PRO A 47 -4.41 25.43 -0.34
C PRO A 47 -3.11 25.28 0.44
N VAL A 48 -2.62 24.04 0.53
CA VAL A 48 -1.33 23.72 1.14
C VAL A 48 -0.26 23.80 0.07
N HIS A 49 0.74 24.65 0.31
CA HIS A 49 1.90 24.78 -0.56
C HIS A 49 3.10 24.06 0.04
N ASP A 50 3.96 23.52 -0.81
CA ASP A 50 5.24 22.96 -0.38
C ASP A 50 6.25 24.06 -0.01
N LYS A 51 7.45 23.66 0.41
CA LYS A 51 8.53 24.58 0.78
C LYS A 51 9.00 25.49 -0.36
N GLU A 52 8.73 25.13 -1.61
CA GLU A 52 9.07 25.88 -2.82
C GLU A 52 7.89 26.76 -3.28
N GLY A 53 6.77 26.78 -2.55
CA GLY A 53 5.56 27.54 -2.87
C GLY A 53 4.68 26.89 -3.93
N LYS A 54 4.92 25.61 -4.30
CA LYS A 54 4.09 24.89 -5.27
C LYS A 54 2.86 24.30 -4.58
N ASP A 55 1.73 24.33 -5.28
CA ASP A 55 0.48 23.71 -4.81
C ASP A 55 0.66 22.19 -4.66
N THR A 56 0.33 21.66 -3.48
CA THR A 56 0.40 20.23 -3.18
C THR A 56 -0.86 19.46 -3.54
N LEU A 57 -1.91 20.14 -4.01
CA LEU A 57 -3.27 19.64 -4.26
C LEU A 57 -4.01 19.17 -3.00
N TRP A 58 -3.45 19.46 -1.83
CA TRP A 58 -4.10 19.29 -0.52
C TRP A 58 -4.68 20.62 -0.05
N LEU A 59 -5.85 20.55 0.58
CA LEU A 59 -6.50 21.68 1.20
C LEU A 59 -6.42 21.50 2.72
N ASN A 60 -5.91 22.48 3.46
CA ASN A 60 -6.11 22.54 4.90
C ASN A 60 -7.56 22.98 5.16
N VAL A 61 -8.34 22.14 5.86
CA VAL A 61 -9.77 22.38 6.06
C VAL A 61 -10.07 22.83 7.48
N TYR A 62 -11.07 23.69 7.62
CA TYR A 62 -11.47 24.28 8.90
C TYR A 62 -12.94 24.04 9.19
N TYR A 63 -13.26 23.85 10.47
CA TYR A 63 -14.60 23.55 10.94
C TYR A 63 -15.08 24.66 11.88
N PRO A 64 -16.40 24.89 11.99
CA PRO A 64 -16.97 25.76 13.02
C PRO A 64 -16.51 25.33 14.41
N GLU A 65 -16.29 26.28 15.33
CA GLU A 65 -15.70 26.03 16.66
C GLU A 65 -16.40 24.89 17.44
N PHE A 66 -17.73 24.84 17.38
CA PHE A 66 -18.52 23.80 18.05
C PHE A 66 -18.27 22.39 17.45
N GLU A 67 -18.20 22.27 16.12
CA GLU A 67 -17.91 20.99 15.46
C GLU A 67 -16.43 20.61 15.59
N HIS A 68 -15.54 21.60 15.62
CA HIS A 68 -14.10 21.37 15.71
C HIS A 68 -13.72 20.63 16.99
N ALA A 69 -14.31 20.99 18.14
CA ALA A 69 -14.05 20.31 19.41
C ALA A 69 -14.48 18.83 19.39
N GLU A 70 -15.63 18.52 18.78
CA GLU A 70 -16.11 17.15 18.62
C GLU A 70 -15.22 16.35 17.66
N ILE A 71 -14.86 16.93 16.53
CA ILE A 71 -13.97 16.31 15.53
C ILE A 71 -12.59 16.06 16.13
N GLU A 72 -11.98 17.03 16.79
CA GLU A 72 -10.69 16.87 17.47
C GLU A 72 -10.75 15.74 18.49
N ALA A 73 -11.79 15.69 19.33
CA ALA A 73 -11.93 14.64 20.34
C ALA A 73 -12.03 13.24 19.71
N ASN A 74 -12.76 13.09 18.60
CA ASN A 74 -12.85 11.81 17.88
C ASN A 74 -11.54 11.43 17.18
N LEU A 75 -10.86 12.38 16.55
CA LEU A 75 -9.57 12.15 15.89
C LEU A 75 -8.47 11.77 16.90
N ASN A 76 -8.46 12.38 18.08
CA ASN A 76 -7.56 11.99 19.16
C ASN A 76 -7.85 10.58 19.68
N LYS A 77 -9.12 10.16 19.80
CA LYS A 77 -9.47 8.77 20.16
C LYS A 77 -9.06 7.78 19.07
N ILE A 78 -9.21 8.14 17.79
CA ILE A 78 -8.74 7.31 16.67
C ILE A 78 -7.22 7.13 16.74
N TYR A 79 -6.49 8.21 17.05
CA TYR A 79 -5.06 8.14 17.27
C TYR A 79 -4.70 7.12 18.36
N THR A 80 -5.40 7.11 19.50
CA THR A 80 -5.07 6.19 20.60
C THR A 80 -5.41 4.74 20.25
N LEU A 81 -6.44 4.47 19.47
CA LEU A 81 -6.70 3.12 18.97
C LEU A 81 -5.62 2.61 18.02
N LEU A 82 -5.08 3.48 17.16
CA LEU A 82 -4.02 3.07 16.23
C LEU A 82 -2.69 2.82 16.94
N HIS A 83 -2.34 3.59 17.97
CA HIS A 83 -0.99 3.62 18.52
C HIS A 83 -0.85 3.15 19.98
N SER A 84 -1.95 3.08 20.74
CA SER A 84 -1.93 2.80 22.18
C SER A 84 -3.12 1.98 22.68
N ASP A 85 -3.71 1.14 21.82
CA ASP A 85 -4.85 0.25 22.12
C ASP A 85 -6.01 0.94 22.84
N GLY A 86 -6.24 2.23 22.52
CA GLY A 86 -7.32 3.03 23.09
C GLY A 86 -7.04 3.64 24.46
N ASP A 87 -5.79 3.67 24.93
CA ASP A 87 -5.41 4.35 26.18
C ASP A 87 -5.92 5.80 26.19
N VAL A 88 -6.74 6.14 27.19
CA VAL A 88 -7.37 7.46 27.32
C VAL A 88 -6.51 8.44 28.10
N ASP A 89 -5.51 7.96 28.85
CA ASP A 89 -4.66 8.80 29.69
C ASP A 89 -3.77 9.73 28.86
N VAL A 90 -3.51 9.37 27.60
CA VAL A 90 -2.76 10.21 26.66
C VAL A 90 -3.60 11.31 26.02
N LEU A 91 -4.93 11.21 26.02
CA LEU A 91 -5.83 12.15 25.32
C LEU A 91 -5.64 13.63 25.69
N PRO A 92 -5.43 14.01 26.97
CA PRO A 92 -5.20 15.41 27.36
C PRO A 92 -3.95 16.02 26.71
N PHE A 93 -3.02 15.18 26.24
CA PHE A 93 -1.75 15.59 25.66
C PHE A 93 -1.74 15.57 24.13
N LEU A 94 -2.86 15.19 23.49
CA LEU A 94 -2.96 15.11 22.04
C LEU A 94 -3.75 16.30 21.50
N LYS A 95 -3.23 16.91 20.44
CA LYS A 95 -3.89 17.99 19.70
C LYS A 95 -3.86 17.75 18.21
N VAL A 96 -4.95 18.04 17.52
CA VAL A 96 -4.97 17.97 16.05
C VAL A 96 -4.29 19.24 15.53
N ASP A 97 -3.14 19.05 14.89
CA ASP A 97 -2.34 20.12 14.30
C ASP A 97 -2.93 20.59 12.97
N SER A 98 -3.36 19.64 12.13
CA SER A 98 -3.95 19.95 10.83
C SER A 98 -4.82 18.81 10.32
N ILE A 99 -5.83 19.17 9.52
CA ILE A 99 -6.68 18.25 8.77
C ILE A 99 -6.55 18.65 7.31
N HIS A 100 -5.93 17.79 6.50
CA HIS A 100 -5.73 18.05 5.08
C HIS A 100 -6.66 17.17 4.24
N PHE A 101 -7.40 17.76 3.31
CA PHE A 101 -8.27 17.07 2.36
C PHE A 101 -7.64 17.00 0.96
N CYS A 102 -7.55 15.81 0.40
CA CYS A 102 -7.07 15.62 -0.97
C CYS A 102 -8.22 15.66 -1.98
N THR A 103 -8.15 16.59 -2.93
CA THR A 103 -9.22 16.77 -3.92
C THR A 103 -9.11 15.84 -5.14
N PHE A 104 -7.92 15.31 -5.41
CA PHE A 104 -7.61 14.56 -6.64
C PHE A 104 -7.70 13.03 -6.50
N GLY A 105 -7.37 12.48 -5.32
CA GLY A 105 -7.32 11.04 -5.08
C GLY A 105 -8.68 10.36 -5.26
N ASN A 106 -8.69 9.08 -5.66
CA ASN A 106 -9.93 8.35 -5.95
C ASN A 106 -10.84 8.24 -4.71
N SER A 107 -10.23 7.94 -3.57
CA SER A 107 -10.87 7.87 -2.25
C SER A 107 -11.00 9.22 -1.54
N LYS A 108 -10.51 10.32 -2.16
CA LYS A 108 -10.43 11.68 -1.60
C LYS A 108 -9.99 11.70 -0.12
N PRO A 109 -8.80 11.18 0.18
CA PRO A 109 -8.39 10.94 1.56
C PRO A 109 -8.25 12.23 2.37
N PHE A 110 -8.55 12.13 3.66
CA PHE A 110 -8.09 13.09 4.67
C PHE A 110 -6.77 12.62 5.27
N ARG A 111 -5.82 13.54 5.45
CA ARG A 111 -4.59 13.33 6.21
C ARG A 111 -4.68 14.13 7.49
N ILE A 112 -4.67 13.43 8.62
CA ILE A 112 -4.76 14.00 9.95
C ILE A 112 -3.37 14.03 10.56
N ARG A 113 -2.95 15.19 11.06
CA ARG A 113 -1.70 15.34 11.80
C ARG A 113 -2.03 15.60 13.27
N VAL A 114 -1.58 14.71 14.15
CA VAL A 114 -1.74 14.84 15.59
C VAL A 114 -0.38 15.16 16.20
N ARG A 115 -0.37 16.12 17.12
CA ARG A 115 0.79 16.58 17.87
C ARG A 115 0.65 16.14 19.33
N ASN A 116 1.69 15.52 19.87
CA ASN A 116 1.80 15.30 21.31
C ASN A 116 2.44 16.55 21.95
N ILE A 117 1.68 17.26 22.79
CA ILE A 117 2.11 18.55 23.35
C ILE A 117 3.23 18.42 24.39
N LEU A 118 3.49 17.22 24.92
CA LEU A 118 4.54 16.99 25.91
C LEU A 118 5.95 16.97 25.29
N ASN A 119 6.07 16.50 24.05
CA ASN A 119 7.36 16.28 23.38
C ASN A 119 7.44 16.89 21.97
N ASP A 120 6.37 17.51 21.50
CA ASP A 120 6.22 18.10 20.17
C ASP A 120 6.44 17.11 19.02
N ASN A 121 6.21 15.82 19.26
CA ASN A 121 6.22 14.81 18.22
C ASN A 121 4.91 14.82 17.43
N TYR A 122 5.02 14.59 16.13
CA TYR A 122 3.90 14.57 15.21
C TYR A 122 3.73 13.18 14.60
N THR A 123 2.49 12.77 14.50
CA THR A 123 2.09 11.53 13.86
C THR A 123 0.99 11.81 12.86
N ASN A 124 1.05 11.14 11.71
CA ASN A 124 0.04 11.26 10.69
C ASN A 124 -0.75 9.95 10.58
N PHE A 125 -2.03 10.07 10.26
CA PHE A 125 -2.84 8.96 9.79
C PHE A 125 -3.82 9.47 8.73
N TYR A 126 -4.45 8.55 8.01
CA TYR A 126 -5.37 8.87 6.92
C TYR A 126 -6.76 8.34 7.23
N ILE A 127 -7.78 9.10 6.84
CA ILE A 127 -9.18 8.67 6.84
C ILE A 127 -9.67 8.69 5.41
N LYS A 128 -10.25 7.57 4.96
CA LYS A 128 -10.68 7.35 3.58
C LYS A 128 -12.05 6.68 3.56
N LYS A 129 -12.76 6.82 2.44
CA LYS A 129 -13.87 5.91 2.14
C LYS A 129 -13.31 4.50 1.93
N ALA A 130 -13.94 3.52 2.55
CA ALA A 130 -13.56 2.13 2.45
C ALA A 130 -13.78 1.61 1.03
N ASP A 131 -12.83 0.80 0.58
CA ASP A 131 -12.87 0.12 -0.71
C ASP A 131 -12.32 -1.30 -0.51
N ALA A 132 -13.07 -2.31 -0.93
CA ALA A 132 -12.73 -3.70 -0.70
C ALA A 132 -11.37 -4.07 -1.32
N SER A 133 -11.10 -3.63 -2.55
CA SER A 133 -9.83 -3.86 -3.23
C SER A 133 -8.65 -3.27 -2.45
N ARG A 134 -8.77 -2.06 -1.91
CA ARG A 134 -7.76 -1.46 -1.02
C ARG A 134 -7.55 -2.30 0.24
N ILE A 135 -8.61 -2.74 0.89
CA ILE A 135 -8.54 -3.56 2.12
C ILE A 135 -7.85 -4.90 1.84
N TYR A 136 -8.17 -5.56 0.73
CA TYR A 136 -7.44 -6.76 0.31
C TYR A 136 -5.95 -6.47 0.17
N GLY A 137 -5.57 -5.32 -0.40
CA GLY A 137 -4.17 -4.92 -0.55
C GLY A 137 -3.45 -4.74 0.78
N LEU A 138 -4.11 -4.10 1.75
CA LEU A 138 -3.58 -3.90 3.10
C LEU A 138 -3.35 -5.23 3.82
N GLU A 139 -4.33 -6.15 3.77
CA GLU A 139 -4.20 -7.47 4.38
C GLU A 139 -3.17 -8.35 3.67
N LEU A 140 -3.13 -8.32 2.33
CA LEU A 140 -2.13 -9.06 1.56
C LEU A 140 -0.71 -8.56 1.84
N GLU A 141 -0.50 -7.25 1.95
CA GLU A 141 0.80 -6.71 2.34
C GLU A 141 1.18 -7.13 3.77
N GLU A 142 0.26 -7.05 4.74
CA GLU A 142 0.50 -7.53 6.12
C GLU A 142 0.90 -9.02 6.17
N ILE A 143 0.25 -9.85 5.34
CA ILE A 143 0.47 -11.30 5.32
C ILE A 143 1.75 -11.67 4.56
N LEU A 144 1.92 -11.16 3.34
CA LEU A 144 2.91 -11.63 2.37
C LEU A 144 4.24 -10.88 2.48
N SER A 145 4.25 -9.68 3.05
CA SER A 145 5.41 -8.80 3.14
C SER A 145 6.07 -8.87 4.53
N PRO A 146 7.35 -8.47 4.68
CA PRO A 146 7.92 -8.16 5.99
C PRO A 146 7.35 -6.88 6.62
N ASN A 147 6.60 -6.09 5.87
CA ASN A 147 6.07 -4.81 6.31
C ASN A 147 4.78 -5.00 7.11
N ARG A 148 4.72 -4.39 8.29
CA ARG A 148 3.47 -4.31 9.05
C ARG A 148 2.57 -3.20 8.50
N ILE A 149 1.27 -3.47 8.48
CA ILE A 149 0.21 -2.56 8.08
C ILE A 149 -0.80 -2.46 9.22
N ASN A 150 -1.00 -1.24 9.69
CA ASN A 150 -1.93 -0.91 10.75
C ASN A 150 -3.06 -0.05 10.19
N PHE A 151 -4.27 -0.57 10.30
CA PHE A 151 -5.48 0.11 9.87
C PHE A 151 -6.66 -0.40 10.68
N LEU A 152 -7.69 0.44 10.75
CA LEU A 152 -8.97 0.16 11.38
C LEU A 152 -10.09 0.52 10.42
N LEU A 153 -11.23 -0.13 10.60
CA LEU A 153 -12.43 0.12 9.82
C LEU A 153 -13.63 0.36 10.75
N TYR A 154 -14.36 1.44 10.48
CA TYR A 154 -15.68 1.67 11.05
C TYR A 154 -16.69 1.82 9.92
N LYS A 155 -17.55 0.81 9.72
CA LYS A 155 -18.48 0.76 8.59
C LYS A 155 -17.75 1.01 7.26
N ASP A 156 -18.03 2.11 6.58
CA ASP A 156 -17.42 2.52 5.31
C ASP A 156 -16.26 3.53 5.49
N THR A 157 -15.76 3.70 6.71
CA THR A 157 -14.68 4.62 7.06
C THR A 157 -13.41 3.85 7.38
N LEU A 158 -12.45 3.91 6.46
CA LEU A 158 -11.13 3.30 6.59
C LEU A 158 -10.16 4.30 7.23
N ILE A 159 -9.46 3.84 8.26
CA ILE A 159 -8.46 4.61 9.01
C ILE A 159 -7.12 3.89 8.86
N GLU A 160 -6.10 4.55 8.31
CA GLU A 160 -4.80 3.94 8.02
C GLU A 160 -3.66 4.72 8.69
N GLU A 161 -2.74 4.00 9.34
CA GLU A 161 -1.50 4.60 9.81
C GLU A 161 -0.64 5.10 8.63
N HIS A 162 0.04 6.23 8.81
CA HIS A 162 0.95 6.73 7.80
C HIS A 162 2.20 5.85 7.68
N ILE A 163 2.48 5.38 6.46
CA ILE A 163 3.73 4.68 6.14
C ILE A 163 4.83 5.72 5.91
N LEU A 164 5.75 5.82 6.86
CA LEU A 164 6.90 6.72 6.80
C LEU A 164 7.88 6.34 5.69
N GLY A 165 8.39 7.34 4.97
CA GLY A 165 9.48 7.21 4.02
C GLY A 165 9.54 8.38 3.05
N ILE A 166 10.58 8.41 2.23
CA ILE A 166 10.74 9.43 1.18
C ILE A 166 9.94 8.96 -0.04
N PRO A 167 8.95 9.72 -0.55
CA PRO A 167 8.25 9.38 -1.78
C PRO A 167 9.24 9.06 -2.91
N GLY A 168 8.99 8.01 -3.68
CA GLY A 168 9.96 7.52 -4.66
C GLY A 168 10.32 8.54 -5.75
N ASP A 169 9.37 9.36 -6.18
CA ASP A 169 9.59 10.49 -7.09
C ASP A 169 10.57 11.51 -6.49
N VAL A 170 10.31 11.94 -5.26
CA VAL A 170 11.18 12.86 -4.51
C VAL A 170 12.57 12.23 -4.28
N PHE A 171 12.63 10.93 -3.98
CA PHE A 171 13.88 10.20 -3.79
C PHE A 171 14.71 10.19 -5.08
N ILE A 172 14.08 9.84 -6.21
CA ILE A 172 14.71 9.78 -7.53
C ILE A 172 15.22 11.15 -7.97
N GLU A 173 14.48 12.22 -7.68
CA GLU A 173 14.82 13.58 -8.06
C GLU A 173 15.92 14.17 -7.16
N LYS A 174 15.77 14.09 -5.84
CA LYS A 174 16.58 14.87 -4.88
C LYS A 174 17.70 14.07 -4.22
N HIS A 175 17.61 12.74 -4.14
CA HIS A 175 18.51 11.92 -3.32
C HIS A 175 19.34 10.91 -4.11
N LEU A 176 18.77 10.32 -5.16
CA LEU A 176 19.38 9.20 -5.88
C LEU A 176 20.76 9.53 -6.44
N ASP A 177 20.95 10.73 -7.00
CA ASP A 177 22.21 11.12 -7.63
C ASP A 177 23.35 11.28 -6.61
N HIS A 178 23.02 11.67 -5.37
CA HIS A 178 23.94 11.83 -4.24
C HIS A 178 24.34 10.51 -3.55
N CYS A 179 23.64 9.41 -3.85
CA CYS A 179 23.95 8.09 -3.26
C CYS A 179 25.28 7.54 -3.80
N SER A 180 26.06 6.94 -2.91
CA SER A 180 27.30 6.24 -3.22
C SER A 180 27.05 5.01 -4.12
N PRO A 181 28.09 4.46 -4.76
CA PRO A 181 27.97 3.23 -5.55
C PRO A 181 27.39 2.04 -4.77
N GLN A 182 27.71 1.93 -3.48
CA GLN A 182 27.26 0.86 -2.61
C GLN A 182 25.78 1.03 -2.26
N GLU A 183 25.35 2.25 -1.93
CA GLU A 183 23.94 2.57 -1.68
C GLU A 183 23.10 2.33 -2.93
N LYS A 184 23.56 2.77 -4.10
CA LYS A 184 22.91 2.50 -5.39
C LYS A 184 22.76 0.99 -5.67
N ALA A 185 23.73 0.17 -5.29
CA ALA A 185 23.63 -1.28 -5.41
C ALA A 185 22.58 -1.89 -4.45
N GLN A 186 22.49 -1.39 -3.21
CA GLN A 186 21.44 -1.80 -2.25
C GLN A 186 20.05 -1.39 -2.75
N ILE A 187 19.89 -0.15 -3.22
CA ILE A 187 18.62 0.34 -3.76
C ILE A 187 18.22 -0.47 -5.01
N ALA A 188 19.15 -0.75 -5.92
CA ALA A 188 18.90 -1.61 -7.09
C ALA A 188 18.40 -3.00 -6.69
N LYS A 189 19.06 -3.63 -5.71
CA LYS A 189 18.61 -4.93 -5.16
C LYS A 189 17.19 -4.83 -4.61
N GLU A 190 16.89 -3.81 -3.81
CA GLU A 190 15.57 -3.66 -3.20
C GLU A 190 14.49 -3.30 -4.23
N PHE A 191 14.82 -2.59 -5.31
CA PHE A 191 13.89 -2.32 -6.41
C PHE A 191 13.54 -3.60 -7.20
N VAL A 192 14.51 -4.50 -7.43
CA VAL A 192 14.22 -5.84 -7.99
C VAL A 192 13.28 -6.62 -7.08
N LYS A 193 13.52 -6.59 -5.76
CA LYS A 193 12.67 -7.28 -4.79
C LYS A 193 11.27 -6.67 -4.73
N PHE A 194 11.18 -5.35 -4.78
CA PHE A 194 9.91 -4.63 -4.80
C PHE A 194 9.08 -4.97 -6.05
N ASN A 195 9.69 -4.94 -7.24
CA ASN A 195 9.03 -5.35 -8.48
C ASN A 195 8.44 -6.76 -8.40
N GLU A 196 9.19 -7.70 -7.81
CA GLU A 196 8.72 -9.08 -7.65
C GLU A 196 7.55 -9.18 -6.66
N ARG A 197 7.58 -8.41 -5.56
CA ARG A 197 6.46 -8.32 -4.61
C ARG A 197 5.21 -7.74 -5.28
N CYS A 198 5.36 -6.68 -6.07
CA CYS A 198 4.23 -6.07 -6.79
C CYS A 198 3.56 -7.05 -7.73
N LEU A 199 4.34 -7.83 -8.48
CA LEU A 199 3.80 -8.83 -9.39
C LEU A 199 3.06 -9.95 -8.63
N ILE A 200 3.69 -10.54 -7.61
CA ILE A 200 3.12 -11.69 -6.90
C ILE A 200 1.90 -11.29 -6.08
N GLY A 201 1.95 -10.11 -5.44
CA GLY A 201 0.86 -9.56 -4.67
C GLY A 201 -0.19 -8.87 -5.54
N LEU A 202 0.01 -8.72 -6.85
CA LEU A 202 -0.81 -7.89 -7.73
C LEU A 202 -1.07 -6.49 -7.14
N LEU A 203 -0.01 -5.89 -6.60
CA LEU A 203 0.01 -4.51 -6.10
C LEU A 203 -0.01 -3.60 -7.35
N GLY A 204 -1.14 -2.94 -7.60
CA GLY A 204 -1.46 -2.24 -8.87
C GLY A 204 -0.50 -1.13 -9.31
N ASP A 205 -0.99 0.11 -9.41
CA ASP A 205 -0.25 1.26 -9.98
C ASP A 205 0.95 1.70 -9.12
N MET A 206 2.13 1.15 -9.38
CA MET A 206 3.35 1.43 -8.61
C MET A 206 4.25 2.47 -9.29
N ARG A 207 3.67 3.61 -9.64
CA ARG A 207 4.42 4.83 -10.00
C ARG A 207 5.29 5.31 -8.84
N SER A 208 6.29 6.12 -9.15
CA SER A 208 7.28 6.57 -8.16
C SER A 208 6.68 7.32 -6.96
N TYR A 209 5.53 7.97 -7.10
CA TYR A 209 4.82 8.62 -5.98
C TYR A 209 3.93 7.68 -5.15
N ASN A 210 3.73 6.42 -5.59
CA ASN A 210 2.89 5.41 -4.92
C ASN A 210 3.69 4.41 -4.06
N TYR A 211 5.00 4.63 -3.92
CA TYR A 211 5.84 3.91 -2.98
C TYR A 211 6.81 4.87 -2.29
N VAL A 212 7.37 4.43 -1.17
CA VAL A 212 8.39 5.16 -0.42
C VAL A 212 9.70 4.39 -0.36
N VAL A 213 10.81 5.13 -0.36
CA VAL A 213 12.15 4.65 -0.06
C VAL A 213 12.49 4.99 1.40
N ILE A 214 12.88 4.00 2.17
CA ILE A 214 13.17 4.12 3.61
C ILE A 214 14.66 3.83 3.82
N PRO A 215 15.48 4.86 4.06
CA PRO A 215 16.84 4.69 4.55
C PRO A 215 16.82 4.40 6.06
N THR A 216 17.47 3.32 6.48
CA THR A 216 17.68 2.96 7.88
C THR A 216 19.17 2.90 8.15
N HIS A 217 19.65 3.69 9.10
CA HIS A 217 21.05 3.61 9.54
C HIS A 217 21.27 2.31 10.32
N ASP A 218 22.23 1.52 9.87
CA ASP A 218 22.68 0.27 10.46
C ASP A 218 24.19 0.35 10.65
N PHE A 219 24.63 0.70 11.86
CA PHE A 219 26.03 1.01 12.19
C PHE A 219 26.64 2.06 11.24
N ASP A 220 27.58 1.66 10.40
CA ASP A 220 28.34 2.48 9.45
C ASP A 220 27.72 2.50 8.04
N GLN A 221 26.62 1.77 7.81
CA GLN A 221 25.94 1.68 6.51
C GLN A 221 24.49 2.14 6.57
N VAL A 222 23.94 2.49 5.41
CA VAL A 222 22.51 2.76 5.24
C VAL A 222 21.85 1.60 4.50
N VAL A 223 20.87 0.98 5.12
CA VAL A 223 20.03 -0.05 4.51
C VAL A 223 18.77 0.60 3.96
N TYR A 224 18.53 0.39 2.66
CA TYR A 224 17.35 0.92 2.00
C TYR A 224 16.24 -0.15 1.98
N ARG A 225 14.99 0.29 2.10
CA ARG A 225 13.79 -0.52 1.84
C ARG A 225 12.86 0.25 0.93
N ILE A 226 12.09 -0.47 0.12
CA ILE A 226 11.03 0.10 -0.72
C ILE A 226 9.70 -0.51 -0.31
N ARG A 227 8.73 0.34 0.05
CA ARG A 227 7.40 -0.06 0.51
C ARG A 227 6.31 0.58 -0.35
N PRO A 228 5.28 -0.18 -0.76
CA PRO A 228 4.10 0.42 -1.37
C PRO A 228 3.34 1.26 -0.33
N ILE A 229 2.73 2.35 -0.78
CA ILE A 229 1.85 3.19 0.06
C ILE A 229 0.44 3.34 -0.51
N ASP A 230 0.28 3.04 -1.80
CA ASP A 230 -1.01 3.05 -2.46
C ASP A 230 -1.47 1.64 -2.84
N PHE A 231 -2.67 1.29 -2.43
CA PHE A 231 -3.34 0.02 -2.69
C PHE A 231 -4.69 0.23 -3.42
N ASP A 232 -4.97 1.45 -3.89
CA ASP A 232 -6.23 1.77 -4.57
C ASP A 232 -6.45 0.95 -5.85
N GLN A 233 -5.39 0.45 -6.49
CA GLN A 233 -5.45 -0.36 -7.71
C GLN A 233 -5.14 -1.85 -7.48
N GLN A 234 -5.23 -2.32 -6.23
CA GLN A 234 -4.99 -3.71 -5.87
C GLN A 234 -5.90 -4.66 -6.66
N CYS A 235 -5.30 -5.62 -7.36
CA CYS A 235 -6.04 -6.67 -8.09
C CYS A 235 -7.18 -6.15 -8.99
N TYR A 236 -7.03 -4.96 -9.59
CA TYR A 236 -8.08 -4.37 -10.44
C TYR A 236 -7.72 -4.38 -11.92
N GLU A 237 -6.48 -4.06 -12.26
CA GLU A 237 -6.11 -3.81 -13.65
C GLU A 237 -5.84 -5.10 -14.44
N GLY A 238 -6.23 -5.11 -15.72
CA GLY A 238 -6.03 -6.27 -16.61
C GLY A 238 -4.59 -6.41 -17.11
N SER A 239 -3.93 -5.28 -17.39
CA SER A 239 -2.60 -5.33 -17.98
C SER A 239 -1.55 -5.76 -16.97
N LEU A 240 -0.90 -6.89 -17.23
CA LEU A 240 0.22 -7.42 -16.42
C LEU A 240 1.33 -6.38 -16.16
N LYS A 241 1.51 -5.42 -17.08
CA LYS A 241 2.54 -4.37 -16.95
C LYS A 241 2.27 -3.39 -15.82
N ILE A 242 1.02 -3.23 -15.39
CA ILE A 242 0.65 -2.33 -14.30
C ILE A 242 1.27 -2.82 -12.99
N TYR A 243 1.27 -4.14 -12.76
CA TYR A 243 1.85 -4.78 -11.58
C TYR A 243 3.38 -4.86 -11.60
N LEU A 244 4.03 -4.20 -12.55
CA LEU A 244 5.47 -4.25 -12.77
C LEU A 244 6.02 -2.82 -12.81
N PRO A 245 6.49 -2.27 -11.67
CA PRO A 245 6.87 -0.87 -11.52
C PRO A 245 7.87 -0.39 -12.57
N GLN A 246 8.72 -1.30 -13.07
CA GLN A 246 9.66 -1.02 -14.16
C GLN A 246 9.00 -0.39 -15.41
N TYR A 247 7.72 -0.65 -15.70
CA TYR A 247 7.04 -0.16 -16.91
C TYR A 247 6.56 1.30 -16.83
N PHE A 248 6.57 1.91 -15.65
CA PHE A 248 6.26 3.34 -15.50
C PHE A 248 7.48 4.19 -15.83
N LYS A 249 7.28 5.24 -16.65
CA LYS A 249 8.38 6.14 -17.06
C LYS A 249 9.06 6.82 -15.88
N GLU A 250 8.28 7.14 -14.85
CA GLU A 250 8.75 7.80 -13.63
C GLU A 250 9.79 6.95 -12.90
N ASN A 251 9.76 5.63 -13.08
CA ASN A 251 10.73 4.69 -12.50
C ASN A 251 11.97 4.44 -13.38
N LYS A 252 12.11 5.13 -14.53
CA LYS A 252 13.18 4.86 -15.51
C LYS A 252 14.59 4.91 -14.89
N LYS A 253 14.91 5.94 -14.08
CA LYS A 253 16.22 6.05 -13.40
C LYS A 253 16.51 4.85 -12.49
N MET A 254 15.49 4.32 -11.81
CA MET A 254 15.61 3.13 -10.96
C MET A 254 15.90 1.88 -11.79
N VAL A 255 15.22 1.73 -12.93
CA VAL A 255 15.43 0.63 -13.87
C VAL A 255 16.83 0.66 -14.47
N GLU A 256 17.30 1.81 -14.93
CA GLU A 256 18.65 1.99 -15.46
C GLU A 256 19.71 1.66 -14.41
N MET A 257 19.53 2.15 -13.18
CA MET A 257 20.40 1.82 -12.06
C MET A 257 20.48 0.30 -11.78
N VAL A 258 19.37 -0.43 -11.92
CA VAL A 258 19.38 -1.90 -11.78
C VAL A 258 20.29 -2.54 -12.83
N TYR A 259 20.19 -2.13 -14.09
CA TYR A 259 21.02 -2.66 -15.17
C TYR A 259 22.50 -2.28 -15.01
N ASP A 260 22.79 -1.08 -14.51
CA ASP A 260 24.16 -0.62 -14.30
C ASP A 260 24.84 -1.30 -13.10
N ARG A 261 24.07 -1.62 -12.05
CA ARG A 261 24.63 -2.13 -10.78
C ARG A 261 24.56 -3.64 -10.63
N LEU A 262 23.62 -4.32 -11.27
CA LEU A 262 23.35 -5.74 -11.04
C LEU A 262 23.58 -6.59 -12.28
N LYS A 263 24.26 -7.72 -12.09
CA LYS A 263 24.36 -8.76 -13.12
C LYS A 263 23.05 -9.55 -13.20
N PRO A 264 22.70 -10.13 -14.37
CA PRO A 264 21.47 -10.92 -14.53
C PRO A 264 21.28 -12.03 -13.49
N ASN A 265 22.35 -12.73 -13.12
CA ASN A 265 22.29 -13.78 -12.10
C ASN A 265 21.91 -13.24 -10.71
N SER A 266 22.36 -12.03 -10.36
CA SER A 266 21.99 -11.38 -9.09
C SER A 266 20.53 -10.96 -9.08
N ILE A 267 20.01 -10.46 -10.22
CA ILE A 267 18.59 -10.12 -10.37
C ILE A 267 17.72 -11.37 -10.14
N GLU A 268 18.06 -12.48 -10.78
CA GLU A 268 17.31 -13.73 -10.60
C GLU A 268 17.43 -14.29 -9.17
N GLN A 269 18.61 -14.19 -8.55
CA GLN A 269 18.77 -14.54 -7.13
C GLN A 269 17.81 -13.73 -6.25
N TYR A 270 17.74 -12.41 -6.40
CA TYR A 270 16.87 -11.57 -5.57
C TYR A 270 15.38 -11.84 -5.79
N ARG A 271 14.97 -12.18 -7.03
CA ARG A 271 13.60 -12.65 -7.30
C ARG A 271 13.30 -13.95 -6.56
N LYS A 272 14.22 -14.92 -6.58
CA LYS A 272 14.08 -16.20 -5.85
C LYS A 272 13.98 -15.97 -4.34
N GLU A 273 14.79 -15.06 -3.78
CA GLU A 273 14.70 -14.69 -2.35
C GLU A 273 13.29 -14.19 -1.98
N VAL A 274 12.69 -13.32 -2.80
CA VAL A 274 11.33 -12.82 -2.57
C VAL A 274 10.30 -13.93 -2.70
N ARG A 275 10.37 -14.74 -3.77
CA ARG A 275 9.45 -15.86 -3.98
C ARG A 275 9.48 -16.86 -2.83
N SER A 276 10.68 -17.21 -2.34
CA SER A 276 10.84 -18.09 -1.18
C SER A 276 10.29 -17.48 0.11
N ALA A 277 10.52 -16.18 0.34
CA ALA A 277 9.98 -15.50 1.51
C ALA A 277 8.44 -15.46 1.51
N ILE A 278 7.84 -15.11 0.36
CA ILE A 278 6.38 -15.10 0.17
C ILE A 278 5.82 -16.51 0.30
N ALA A 279 6.43 -17.52 -0.35
CA ALA A 279 5.98 -18.92 -0.26
C ALA A 279 5.93 -19.42 1.19
N LYS A 280 6.94 -19.05 1.99
CA LYS A 280 6.98 -19.38 3.42
C LYS A 280 5.84 -18.71 4.17
N ARG A 281 5.69 -17.38 4.06
CA ARG A 281 4.64 -16.60 4.73
C ARG A 281 3.24 -17.08 4.36
N ALA A 282 2.97 -17.22 3.07
CA ALA A 282 1.70 -17.70 2.55
C ALA A 282 1.35 -19.12 3.03
N SER A 283 2.36 -19.96 3.28
CA SER A 283 2.15 -21.31 3.82
C SER A 283 1.94 -21.36 5.33
N THR A 284 2.32 -20.32 6.07
CA THR A 284 2.30 -20.31 7.54
C THR A 284 1.21 -19.42 8.13
N ASP A 285 0.77 -18.40 7.40
CA ASP A 285 -0.27 -17.48 7.88
C ASP A 285 -1.66 -18.07 7.67
N GLY A 286 -2.34 -18.42 8.77
CA GLY A 286 -3.67 -19.04 8.75
C GLY A 286 -4.78 -18.12 8.23
N ARG A 287 -4.54 -16.81 8.11
CA ARG A 287 -5.53 -15.84 7.62
C ARG A 287 -5.67 -15.87 6.10
N LEU A 288 -4.59 -16.21 5.38
CA LEU A 288 -4.54 -16.12 3.93
C LEU A 288 -5.59 -16.99 3.21
N PRO A 289 -5.78 -18.28 3.56
CA PRO A 289 -6.79 -19.10 2.88
C PRO A 289 -8.20 -18.50 3.02
N HIS A 290 -8.56 -18.01 4.21
CA HIS A 290 -9.85 -17.38 4.46
C HIS A 290 -10.02 -16.09 3.64
N LEU A 291 -8.99 -15.23 3.59
CA LEU A 291 -9.02 -14.01 2.79
C LEU A 291 -9.21 -14.30 1.29
N LEU A 292 -8.48 -15.30 0.76
CA LEU A 292 -8.57 -15.69 -0.64
C LEU A 292 -9.93 -16.30 -1.00
N GLU A 293 -10.54 -17.11 -0.12
CA GLU A 293 -11.89 -17.65 -0.34
C GLU A 293 -12.94 -16.53 -0.51
N ILE A 294 -12.86 -15.48 0.31
CA ILE A 294 -13.74 -14.32 0.20
C ILE A 294 -13.46 -13.58 -1.12
N MET A 295 -12.19 -13.28 -1.40
CA MET A 295 -11.78 -12.54 -2.59
C MET A 295 -12.13 -13.28 -3.90
N LYS A 296 -12.22 -14.61 -3.89
CA LYS A 296 -12.67 -15.40 -5.06
C LYS A 296 -14.12 -15.16 -5.43
N ARG A 297 -14.97 -14.86 -4.45
CA ARG A 297 -16.41 -14.62 -4.62
C ARG A 297 -16.74 -13.14 -4.77
N ASP A 298 -15.78 -12.26 -4.50
CA ASP A 298 -15.94 -10.83 -4.62
C ASP A 298 -15.61 -10.32 -6.04
N GLU A 299 -16.42 -9.38 -6.53
CA GLU A 299 -16.22 -8.75 -7.84
C GLU A 299 -15.51 -7.40 -7.63
N ILE A 300 -14.18 -7.44 -7.56
CA ILE A 300 -13.33 -6.25 -7.35
C ILE A 300 -12.68 -5.73 -8.64
N SER A 301 -13.14 -6.21 -9.79
CA SER A 301 -12.61 -5.89 -11.11
C SER A 301 -13.62 -6.21 -12.20
N LYS A 302 -13.40 -5.69 -13.41
CA LYS A 302 -14.20 -6.00 -14.59
C LYS A 302 -13.84 -7.38 -15.19
N PRO A 303 -14.79 -8.10 -15.80
CA PRO A 303 -14.51 -9.36 -16.50
C PRO A 303 -13.42 -9.25 -17.57
N GLU A 304 -13.37 -8.14 -18.31
CA GLU A 304 -12.36 -7.95 -19.37
C GLU A 304 -10.94 -7.87 -18.79
N HIS A 305 -10.79 -7.26 -17.61
CA HIS A 305 -9.52 -7.19 -16.92
C HIS A 305 -9.07 -8.57 -16.42
N VAL A 306 -10.01 -9.39 -15.92
CA VAL A 306 -9.73 -10.77 -15.52
C VAL A 306 -9.23 -11.60 -16.71
N GLU A 307 -9.91 -11.50 -17.86
CA GLU A 307 -9.50 -12.19 -19.09
C GLU A 307 -8.11 -11.75 -19.58
N GLU A 308 -7.85 -10.43 -19.60
CA GLU A 308 -6.54 -9.92 -20.02
C GLU A 308 -5.43 -10.39 -19.08
N LEU A 309 -5.62 -10.26 -17.77
CA LEU A 309 -4.59 -10.57 -16.77
C LEU A 309 -4.27 -12.06 -16.77
N LYS A 310 -5.29 -12.93 -16.80
CA LYS A 310 -5.08 -14.37 -16.79
C LYS A 310 -4.38 -14.85 -18.06
N ALA A 311 -4.68 -14.24 -19.22
CA ALA A 311 -3.96 -14.50 -20.47
C ALA A 311 -2.49 -14.05 -20.39
N GLY A 312 -2.24 -12.87 -19.81
CA GLY A 312 -0.90 -12.34 -19.56
C GLY A 312 -0.06 -13.24 -18.66
N LEU A 313 -0.63 -13.68 -17.53
CA LEU A 313 0.02 -14.58 -16.57
C LEU A 313 0.22 -15.99 -17.12
N HIS A 314 -0.73 -16.52 -17.90
CA HIS A 314 -0.54 -17.76 -18.64
C HIS A 314 0.65 -17.65 -19.60
N LYS A 315 0.78 -16.54 -20.34
CA LYS A 315 1.92 -16.32 -21.25
C LYS A 315 3.25 -16.19 -20.51
N LEU A 316 3.25 -15.56 -19.32
CA LEU A 316 4.45 -15.38 -18.50
C LEU A 316 4.93 -16.71 -17.87
N THR A 317 4.00 -17.53 -17.37
CA THR A 317 4.31 -18.70 -16.54
C THR A 317 4.17 -20.03 -17.27
N TYR A 318 3.51 -20.03 -18.43
CA TYR A 318 3.06 -21.23 -19.17
C TYR A 318 2.12 -22.14 -18.35
N SER A 319 1.55 -21.65 -17.25
CA SER A 319 0.65 -22.41 -16.39
C SER A 319 -0.78 -22.36 -16.89
N ILE A 320 -1.29 -23.50 -17.38
CA ILE A 320 -2.66 -23.64 -17.91
C ILE A 320 -3.74 -23.31 -16.86
N GLN A 321 -3.41 -23.39 -15.56
CA GLN A 321 -4.36 -23.11 -14.48
C GLN A 321 -4.94 -21.69 -14.55
N PHE A 322 -4.16 -20.69 -15.00
CA PHE A 322 -4.66 -19.33 -15.17
C PHE A 322 -5.81 -19.24 -16.17
N LYS A 323 -5.90 -20.13 -17.17
CA LYS A 323 -7.01 -20.09 -18.14
C LYS A 323 -8.36 -20.37 -17.51
N LYS A 324 -8.38 -21.05 -16.36
CA LYS A 324 -9.60 -21.45 -15.65
C LYS A 324 -10.07 -20.41 -14.65
N CYS A 325 -9.30 -19.35 -14.41
CA CYS A 325 -9.69 -18.33 -13.45
C CYS A 325 -10.86 -17.50 -13.99
N GLU A 326 -11.84 -17.27 -13.14
CA GLU A 326 -13.06 -16.49 -13.38
C GLU A 326 -13.10 -15.20 -12.55
N SER A 327 -12.26 -15.07 -11.52
CA SER A 327 -12.14 -13.86 -10.70
C SER A 327 -10.70 -13.48 -10.38
N MET A 328 -10.51 -12.24 -9.89
CA MET A 328 -9.19 -11.75 -9.45
C MET A 328 -8.65 -12.53 -8.26
N GLY A 329 -9.53 -12.97 -7.34
CA GLY A 329 -9.15 -13.83 -6.23
C GLY A 329 -8.57 -15.17 -6.71
N GLU A 330 -9.16 -15.77 -7.75
CA GLU A 330 -8.67 -17.03 -8.32
C GLU A 330 -7.33 -16.86 -9.05
N ILE A 331 -7.14 -15.73 -9.74
CA ILE A 331 -5.86 -15.39 -10.36
C ILE A 331 -4.78 -15.27 -9.29
N LEU A 332 -5.04 -14.52 -8.22
CA LEU A 332 -4.09 -14.31 -7.13
C LEU A 332 -3.75 -15.64 -6.44
N GLU A 333 -4.76 -16.43 -6.08
CA GLU A 333 -4.57 -17.75 -5.47
C GLU A 333 -3.74 -18.67 -6.39
N THR A 334 -4.03 -18.67 -7.70
CA THR A 334 -3.27 -19.47 -8.67
C THR A 334 -1.80 -19.04 -8.74
N GLY A 335 -1.55 -17.72 -8.72
CA GLY A 335 -0.19 -17.15 -8.69
C GLY A 335 0.56 -17.52 -7.41
N LEU A 336 -0.07 -17.38 -6.25
CA LEU A 336 0.50 -17.76 -4.96
C LEU A 336 0.79 -19.26 -4.90
N ASN A 337 -0.16 -20.10 -5.34
CA ASN A 337 0.04 -21.54 -5.42
C ASN A 337 1.19 -21.93 -6.35
N PHE A 338 1.37 -21.23 -7.47
CA PHE A 338 2.51 -21.42 -8.35
C PHE A 338 3.83 -21.11 -7.62
N VAL A 339 3.90 -20.01 -6.88
CA VAL A 339 5.09 -19.64 -6.08
C VAL A 339 5.32 -20.65 -4.96
N ILE A 340 4.29 -21.03 -4.21
CA ILE A 340 4.40 -22.01 -3.12
C ILE A 340 4.94 -23.35 -3.63
N ARG A 341 4.37 -23.89 -4.72
CA ARG A 341 4.79 -25.20 -5.27
C ARG A 341 6.26 -25.21 -5.71
N ASN A 342 6.75 -24.12 -6.28
CA ASN A 342 8.10 -24.05 -6.81
C ASN A 342 9.17 -23.67 -5.75
N TYR A 343 8.77 -23.02 -4.64
CA TYR A 343 9.72 -22.41 -3.69
C TYR A 343 9.58 -22.85 -2.23
N LYS A 344 8.54 -23.63 -1.86
CA LYS A 344 8.37 -24.15 -0.49
C LYS A 344 9.44 -25.18 -0.07
N ASN A 345 10.09 -25.86 -1.03
CA ASN A 345 10.99 -26.99 -0.78
C ASN A 345 12.39 -26.88 -1.42
N SER A 346 12.80 -25.70 -1.91
CA SER A 346 14.10 -25.52 -2.57
C SER A 346 15.32 -25.70 -1.63
N ASN A 347 15.09 -25.90 -0.33
CA ASN A 347 16.14 -26.16 0.68
C ASN A 347 16.24 -27.64 1.14
N ILE A 348 15.52 -28.59 0.53
CA ILE A 348 15.59 -30.04 0.88
C ILE A 348 15.95 -30.91 -0.34
N LYS A 349 16.80 -30.39 -1.23
CA LYS A 349 17.56 -31.25 -2.15
C LYS A 349 19.04 -30.97 -1.94
N LYS A 350 19.61 -31.67 -0.96
CA LYS A 350 21.05 -31.97 -0.90
C LYS A 350 21.34 -33.15 -1.81
#